data_AF-A0A385DJY1-F1
#
_entry.id   AF-A0A385DJY1-F1
#
_cell.length_a   1.000
_cell.length_b   1.000
_cell.length_c   1.000
_cell.angle_alpha   90.00
_cell.angle_beta   90.00
_cell.angle_gamma   90.00
#
_symmetry.space_group_name_H-M   'P 1'
#
loop_
_entity.id
_entity.type
_entity.pdbx_description
1 polymer ?
#
loop_
_entity_poly.entity_id
_entity_poly.type
_entity_poly.pdbx_seq_one_letter_code
_entity_poly.pdbx_strand_id
1 'polypeptide(L)'
;MAHHHKPNRVVEGDSDRDHGRGMPRRPDEDKLERRTVRDREAMGLPGDAPESSEAAYRASHEEVDREAETGGIPTGDRTRGSRAPYPPTRYEE
;
A
#
# COMPACT_ATOMS: atom_id res chain seq x y z
N MET A 1 20.68 -50.67 -1.93
CA MET A 1 19.60 -49.87 -1.31
C MET A 1 19.37 -48.66 -2.19
N ALA A 2 18.27 -48.65 -2.96
CA ALA A 2 17.96 -47.54 -3.84
C ALA A 2 17.39 -46.38 -3.00
N HIS A 3 17.99 -45.19 -3.11
CA HIS A 3 17.46 -44.01 -2.44
C HIS A 3 16.13 -43.63 -3.08
N HIS A 4 15.03 -43.82 -2.36
CA HIS A 4 13.66 -43.52 -2.79
C HIS A 4 13.30 -42.02 -2.70
N HIS A 5 14.28 -41.13 -2.62
CA HIS A 5 14.03 -39.70 -2.50
C HIS A 5 14.18 -39.02 -3.85
N LYS A 6 13.09 -38.44 -4.34
CA LYS A 6 13.12 -37.54 -5.50
C LYS A 6 13.84 -36.24 -5.07
N PRO A 7 14.75 -35.68 -5.89
CA PRO A 7 15.42 -34.43 -5.56
C PRO A 7 14.40 -33.27 -5.55
N ASN A 8 14.63 -32.26 -4.71
CA ASN A 8 13.71 -31.12 -4.53
C ASN A 8 13.33 -30.48 -5.85
N ARG A 9 14.25 -30.39 -6.81
CA ARG A 9 13.97 -29.89 -8.18
C ARG A 9 12.85 -30.63 -8.93
N VAL A 10 12.65 -31.92 -8.66
CA VAL A 10 11.57 -32.74 -9.26
C VAL A 10 10.26 -32.57 -8.48
N VAL A 11 10.34 -32.19 -7.20
CA VAL A 11 9.19 -31.88 -6.35
C VAL A 11 8.70 -30.44 -6.56
N GLU A 12 9.63 -29.54 -6.83
CA GLU A 12 9.37 -28.10 -6.89
C GLU A 12 8.64 -27.72 -8.19
N GLY A 13 8.91 -28.35 -9.34
CA GLY A 13 8.22 -28.00 -10.58
C GLY A 13 8.58 -26.59 -11.09
N ASP A 14 7.97 -26.15 -12.19
CA ASP A 14 8.29 -24.88 -12.84
C ASP A 14 7.74 -23.68 -12.03
N SER A 15 8.62 -22.73 -11.72
CA SER A 15 8.33 -21.60 -10.81
C SER A 15 7.39 -20.55 -11.39
N ASP A 16 7.21 -20.54 -12.71
CA ASP A 16 6.42 -19.50 -13.37
C ASP A 16 4.91 -19.75 -13.34
N ARG A 17 4.45 -20.95 -12.95
CA ARG A 17 3.01 -21.30 -13.05
C ARG A 17 2.37 -21.93 -11.82
N ASP A 18 3.14 -22.54 -10.92
CA ASP A 18 2.56 -23.43 -9.89
C ASP A 18 3.12 -23.24 -8.46
N HIS A 19 3.82 -22.14 -8.15
CA HIS A 19 4.38 -21.89 -6.81
C HIS A 19 3.47 -21.08 -5.86
N GLY A 20 2.15 -21.28 -5.96
CA GLY A 20 1.23 -20.76 -4.94
C GLY A 20 1.20 -21.67 -3.72
N ARG A 21 2.03 -21.44 -2.70
CA ARG A 21 1.78 -21.94 -1.33
C ARG A 21 0.57 -21.19 -0.71
N GLY A 22 -0.58 -21.26 -1.35
CA GLY A 22 -1.79 -20.53 -0.98
C GLY A 22 -3.04 -21.30 -1.37
N MET A 23 -4.18 -20.90 -0.82
CA MET A 23 -5.49 -21.41 -1.22
C MET A 23 -5.67 -21.26 -2.74
N PRO A 24 -6.43 -22.15 -3.41
CA PRO A 24 -6.73 -22.03 -4.83
C PRO A 24 -7.19 -20.61 -5.17
N ARG A 25 -6.76 -20.10 -6.33
CA ARG A 25 -7.22 -18.80 -6.83
C ARG A 25 -8.74 -18.79 -6.92
N ARG A 26 -9.32 -17.64 -6.64
CA ARG A 26 -10.77 -17.47 -6.76
C ARG A 26 -11.16 -17.57 -8.24
N PRO A 27 -12.24 -18.29 -8.57
CA PRO A 27 -12.71 -18.41 -9.96
C PRO A 27 -13.24 -17.09 -10.54
N ASP A 28 -13.50 -16.09 -9.69
CA ASP A 28 -14.08 -14.80 -10.05
C ASP A 28 -13.11 -13.60 -9.86
N GLU A 29 -11.82 -13.86 -9.65
CA GLU A 29 -10.80 -12.83 -9.38
C GLU A 29 -10.80 -11.72 -10.44
N ASP A 30 -10.72 -12.07 -11.73
CA ASP A 30 -10.75 -11.08 -12.82
C ASP A 30 -12.07 -10.28 -12.87
N LYS A 31 -13.20 -10.90 -12.47
CA LYS A 31 -14.50 -10.20 -12.44
C LYS A 31 -14.52 -9.16 -11.33
N LEU A 32 -13.90 -9.46 -10.19
CA LEU A 32 -13.78 -8.54 -9.06
C LEU A 32 -12.84 -7.39 -9.36
N GLU A 33 -11.70 -7.66 -9.98
CA GLU A 33 -10.75 -6.63 -10.39
C GLU A 33 -11.42 -5.62 -11.33
N ARG A 34 -12.07 -6.11 -12.40
CA ARG A 34 -12.83 -5.26 -13.33
C ARG A 34 -13.91 -4.42 -12.66
N ARG A 35 -14.62 -4.99 -11.67
CA ARG A 35 -15.63 -4.25 -10.90
C ARG A 35 -14.99 -3.14 -10.08
N THR A 36 -13.86 -3.43 -9.44
CA THR A 36 -13.13 -2.48 -8.60
C THR A 36 -12.61 -1.29 -9.42
N VAL A 37 -12.07 -1.56 -10.62
CA VAL A 37 -11.65 -0.51 -11.55
C VAL A 37 -12.83 0.37 -11.96
N ARG A 38 -13.96 -0.24 -12.36
CA ARG A 38 -15.17 0.50 -12.74
C ARG A 38 -15.71 1.37 -11.61
N ASP A 39 -15.75 0.85 -10.38
CA ASP A 39 -16.24 1.60 -9.22
C ASP A 39 -15.32 2.79 -8.92
N ARG A 40 -14.01 2.61 -9.12
CA ARG A 40 -13.01 3.65 -8.97
C ARG A 40 -13.16 4.76 -10.02
N GLU A 41 -13.33 4.38 -11.29
CA GLU A 41 -13.63 5.32 -12.38
C GLU A 41 -14.92 6.12 -12.12
N ALA A 42 -15.97 5.45 -11.65
CA ALA A 42 -17.24 6.10 -11.31
C ALA A 42 -17.11 7.14 -10.18
N MET A 43 -16.14 6.95 -9.28
CA MET A 43 -15.82 7.89 -8.20
C MET A 43 -14.79 8.96 -8.60
N GLY A 44 -14.36 9.00 -9.87
CA GLY A 44 -13.32 9.93 -10.33
C GLY A 44 -11.94 9.65 -9.73
N LEU A 45 -11.72 8.44 -9.22
CA LEU A 45 -10.46 8.00 -8.67
C LEU A 45 -9.61 7.35 -9.79
N PRO A 46 -8.27 7.46 -9.74
CA PRO A 46 -7.39 6.91 -10.78
C PRO A 46 -7.52 5.39 -10.86
N GLY A 47 -7.96 4.85 -12.01
CA GLY A 47 -8.28 3.43 -12.22
C GLY A 47 -7.14 2.47 -11.87
N ASP A 48 -5.89 2.89 -12.10
CA ASP A 48 -4.71 2.11 -11.74
C ASP A 48 -4.33 2.30 -10.27
N ALA A 49 -4.04 1.18 -9.61
CA ALA A 49 -3.28 1.24 -8.37
C ALA A 49 -1.89 1.79 -8.68
N PRO A 50 -1.30 2.62 -7.79
CA PRO A 50 0.09 3.03 -7.93
C PRO A 50 0.97 1.77 -8.09
N GLU A 51 2.06 1.87 -8.88
CA GLU A 51 2.99 0.75 -9.13
C GLU A 51 3.49 0.09 -7.83
N SER A 52 3.45 0.83 -6.72
CA SER A 52 3.62 0.34 -5.35
C SER A 52 2.95 1.28 -4.34
N SER A 53 2.60 0.76 -3.15
CA SER A 53 2.20 1.60 -2.00
C SER A 53 3.25 2.64 -1.64
N GLU A 54 4.54 2.33 -1.86
CA GLU A 54 5.63 3.27 -1.63
C GLU A 54 5.62 4.42 -2.64
N ALA A 55 5.31 4.13 -3.92
CA ALA A 55 5.21 5.15 -4.95
C ALA A 55 4.04 6.12 -4.68
N ALA A 56 2.89 5.61 -4.23
CA ALA A 56 1.78 6.48 -3.81
C ALA A 56 2.10 7.32 -2.59
N TYR A 57 2.75 6.73 -1.58
CA TYR A 57 3.19 7.48 -0.40
C TYR A 57 4.13 8.62 -0.78
N ARG A 58 5.12 8.34 -1.65
CA ARG A 58 6.07 9.34 -2.13
C ARG A 58 5.39 10.46 -2.91
N ALA A 59 4.52 10.13 -3.86
CA ALA A 59 3.80 11.12 -4.66
C ALA A 59 2.93 12.04 -3.80
N SER A 60 2.24 11.48 -2.80
CA SER A 60 1.46 12.28 -1.84
C SER A 60 2.34 13.19 -0.98
N HIS A 61 3.50 12.69 -0.53
CA HIS A 61 4.43 13.50 0.26
C HIS A 61 5.01 14.67 -0.55
N GLU A 62 5.38 14.43 -1.81
CA GLU A 62 5.89 15.46 -2.72
C GLU A 62 4.85 16.55 -3.03
N GLU A 63 3.56 16.20 -3.08
CA GLU A 63 2.48 17.17 -3.23
C GLU A 63 2.36 18.07 -2.00
N VAL A 64 2.37 17.47 -0.80
CA VAL A 64 2.33 18.20 0.48
C VAL A 64 3.53 19.14 0.62
N ASP A 65 4.74 18.68 0.28
CA ASP A 65 5.95 19.50 0.32
C ASP A 65 5.83 20.72 -0.62
N ARG A 66 5.34 20.52 -1.84
CA ARG A 66 5.08 21.61 -2.79
C ARG A 66 4.05 22.62 -2.25
N GLU A 67 2.97 22.12 -1.65
CA GLU A 67 1.94 22.99 -1.07
C GLU A 67 2.45 23.77 0.15
N ALA A 68 3.33 23.16 0.95
CA ALA A 68 4.04 23.82 2.03
C ALA A 68 5.02 24.91 1.53
N GLU A 69 5.79 24.64 0.48
CA GLU A 69 6.69 25.61 -0.15
C GLU A 69 5.95 26.79 -0.78
N THR A 70 4.80 26.52 -1.40
CA THR A 70 3.95 27.56 -2.03
C THR A 70 3.07 28.30 -1.03
N GLY A 71 3.04 27.86 0.24
CA GLY A 71 2.25 28.47 1.31
C GLY A 71 0.76 28.13 1.27
N GLY A 72 0.34 27.10 0.53
CA GLY A 72 -1.03 26.58 0.55
C GLY A 72 -1.36 25.84 1.86
N ILE A 73 -0.37 25.17 2.46
CA ILE A 73 -0.48 24.57 3.79
C ILE A 73 0.26 25.43 4.82
N PRO A 74 -0.36 25.76 5.97
CA PRO A 74 0.33 26.43 7.05
C PRO A 74 1.42 25.52 7.63
N THR A 75 2.68 25.90 7.41
CA THR A 75 3.83 25.29 8.09
C THR A 75 4.03 25.98 9.44
N GLY A 76 4.26 25.19 10.48
CA GLY A 76 4.42 25.74 11.82
C GLY A 76 5.87 26.10 12.12
N ASP A 77 6.13 27.36 12.51
CA ASP A 77 7.43 27.78 13.08
C ASP A 77 7.71 27.20 14.47
N ARG A 78 6.69 26.56 15.08
CA ARG A 78 6.75 26.01 16.44
C ARG A 78 7.37 24.62 16.44
N THR A 79 8.56 24.53 17.03
CA THR A 79 9.22 23.25 17.31
C THR A 79 8.41 22.42 18.31
N ARG A 80 8.60 21.09 18.32
CA ARG A 80 7.91 20.16 19.25
C ARG A 80 8.01 20.60 20.71
N GLY A 81 9.14 21.17 21.13
CA GLY A 81 9.37 21.63 22.51
C GLY A 81 8.65 22.92 22.89
N SER A 82 8.23 23.73 21.90
CA SER A 82 7.44 24.96 22.11
C SER A 82 5.93 24.70 22.18
N ARG A 83 5.49 23.46 21.95
CA ARG A 83 4.08 23.08 21.99
C ARG A 83 3.63 22.89 23.43
N ALA A 84 2.38 23.24 23.72
CA ALA A 84 1.76 22.88 24.98
C ALA A 84 1.80 21.34 25.16
N PRO A 85 2.09 20.83 26.37
CA PRO A 85 2.09 19.40 26.63
C PRO A 85 0.71 18.80 26.31
N TYR A 86 0.70 17.64 25.65
CA TYR A 86 -0.51 16.87 25.34
C TYR A 86 -0.40 15.45 25.91
N PRO A 87 -1.40 14.97 26.67
CA PRO A 87 -2.60 15.70 27.10
C PRO A 87 -2.26 16.85 28.06
N PRO A 88 -3.09 17.91 28.12
CA PRO A 88 -2.85 19.01 29.04
C PRO A 88 -2.93 18.50 30.49
N THR A 89 -2.13 19.09 31.38
CA THR A 89 -2.11 18.71 32.80
C THR A 89 -3.40 19.09 33.53
N ARG A 90 -4.17 20.03 32.97
CA ARG A 90 -5.53 20.40 33.39
C ARG A 90 -6.34 20.76 32.16
N TYR A 91 -7.61 20.35 32.13
CA TYR A 91 -8.59 20.82 31.15
C TYR A 91 -9.25 22.08 31.73
N GLU A 92 -9.43 23.12 30.92
CA GLU A 92 -10.23 24.28 31.31
C GLU A 92 -11.71 23.85 31.30
N GLU A 93 -12.45 24.14 32.38
CA GLU A 93 -13.90 23.90 32.49
C GLU A 93 -14.72 24.97 31.76
#